data_AF-A0AAQ4F9U0-F1
#
_entry.id   AF-A0AAQ4F9U0-F1
#
_cell.length_a   1.000
_cell.length_b   1.000
_cell.length_c   1.000
_cell.angle_alpha   90.00
_cell.angle_beta   90.00
_cell.angle_gamma   90.00
#
_symmetry.space_group_name_H-M   'P 1'
#
loop_
_entity.id
_entity.type
_entity.pdbx_description
1 polymer ?
#
loop_
_entity_poly.entity_id
_entity_poly.type
_entity_poly.pdbx_seq_one_letter_code
_entity_poly.pdbx_strand_id
1 'polypeptide(L)'
;MTQFSVAFVLVLMVSGHKTFGNSSVIKTFRPPAGPAQNLLYVNLYQNGGAILVAGGRNALYMLSAKDLSTRAIYKTGPVMDSVLCPPYPIECDHDSNRTTTDTYNRVLLQLGTEPLLLACGTTSQGICSIHDLQHDLNVTTNMDRGLRDNYVASKRSTVAFFGTGINENVLFAASAYDGRPLGFHPYAVSARMLNYSGFFSLLSSNGRKTSFVNVVERLKPTLQIFYLYGFSHNGFAYFVTVRRQAKSRGITRTWLSRVCESDKSFRTYMEMPIQCSRERASLIATSATVGPRAILLLSDTTHHLVSLNFSKHGTTGIQRSTVIDDSGAYGYFLIGEEDSLLSLSLLYCILKMSLLPPQKSRTLIKYIDL
;
A
#
# COMPACT_ATOMS: atom_id res chain seq x y z
N MET A 1 -14.58 -26.99 -14.57
CA MET A 1 -13.66 -27.82 -13.76
C MET A 1 -12.30 -27.15 -13.82
N THR A 2 -11.68 -26.59 -12.78
CA THR A 2 -11.82 -26.59 -11.32
C THR A 2 -11.43 -25.18 -10.85
N GLN A 3 -12.24 -24.54 -10.00
CA GLN A 3 -12.07 -23.15 -9.59
C GLN A 3 -11.56 -23.11 -8.15
N PHE A 4 -10.26 -22.84 -7.96
CA PHE A 4 -9.65 -22.73 -6.64
C PHE A 4 -10.03 -21.39 -6.00
N SER A 5 -10.84 -21.44 -4.95
CA SER A 5 -11.15 -20.30 -4.07
C SER A 5 -10.09 -20.20 -2.97
N VAL A 6 -9.44 -19.05 -2.84
CA VAL A 6 -8.51 -18.76 -1.73
C VAL A 6 -9.17 -17.78 -0.78
N ALA A 7 -9.43 -18.22 0.45
CA ALA A 7 -9.90 -17.40 1.55
C ALA A 7 -8.70 -16.76 2.28
N PHE A 8 -8.76 -15.46 2.55
CA PHE A 8 -7.81 -14.83 3.48
C PHE A 8 -8.21 -15.21 4.90
N VAL A 9 -7.37 -16.00 5.58
CA VAL A 9 -7.49 -16.30 7.01
C VAL A 9 -6.40 -15.52 7.73
N LEU A 10 -6.79 -14.56 8.56
CA LEU A 10 -5.88 -13.90 9.50
C LEU A 10 -5.77 -14.81 10.73
N VAL A 11 -4.66 -15.54 10.88
CA VAL A 11 -4.40 -16.35 12.08
C VAL A 11 -3.40 -15.61 12.96
N LEU A 12 -3.87 -15.09 14.10
CA LEU A 12 -3.00 -14.67 15.21
C LEU A 12 -2.67 -15.92 16.04
N MET A 13 -1.50 -16.52 15.82
CA MET A 13 -1.02 -17.62 16.66
C MET A 13 -0.30 -17.07 17.89
N VAL A 14 -1.00 -17.02 19.03
CA VAL A 14 -0.36 -16.97 20.35
C VAL A 14 -0.16 -18.41 20.80
N SER A 15 1.09 -18.87 20.88
CA SER A 15 1.44 -20.21 21.35
C SER A 15 1.19 -20.34 22.85
N GLY A 16 -0.02 -20.75 23.22
CA GLY A 16 -0.32 -21.37 24.50
C GLY A 16 -0.99 -22.71 24.24
N HIS A 17 -0.37 -23.82 24.64
CA HIS A 17 -0.97 -25.15 24.59
C HIS A 17 -2.21 -25.18 25.47
N LYS A 18 -3.38 -24.91 24.88
CA LYS A 18 -4.68 -25.37 25.36
C LYS A 18 -5.44 -25.94 24.18
N THR A 19 -5.81 -27.21 24.31
CA THR A 19 -6.70 -27.93 23.40
C THR A 19 -7.96 -27.10 23.16
N PHE A 20 -8.10 -26.51 21.97
CA PHE A 20 -9.25 -25.70 21.59
C PHE A 20 -10.41 -26.62 21.20
N GLY A 21 -11.10 -27.15 22.21
CA GLY A 21 -12.44 -27.70 22.07
C GLY A 21 -13.44 -26.56 22.00
N ASN A 22 -13.67 -26.01 20.81
CA ASN A 22 -14.92 -25.40 20.36
C ASN A 22 -14.74 -24.92 18.92
N SER A 23 -15.66 -25.30 18.04
CA SER A 23 -15.74 -24.77 16.67
C SER A 23 -16.00 -23.27 16.74
N SER A 24 -14.94 -22.45 16.70
CA SER A 24 -15.09 -21.01 16.54
C SER A 24 -15.67 -20.77 15.15
N VAL A 25 -16.93 -20.34 15.08
CA VAL A 25 -17.58 -20.00 13.80
C VAL A 25 -16.83 -18.82 13.19
N ILE A 26 -15.99 -19.10 12.18
CA ILE A 26 -15.29 -18.06 11.41
C ILE A 26 -16.30 -17.39 10.48
N LYS A 27 -16.68 -16.15 10.81
CA LYS A 27 -17.50 -15.33 9.92
C LYS A 27 -16.68 -14.91 8.70
N THR A 28 -17.26 -15.02 7.52
CA THR A 28 -16.57 -14.71 6.26
C THR A 28 -17.45 -13.83 5.39
N PHE A 29 -16.92 -12.70 4.93
CA PHE A 29 -17.51 -11.89 3.89
C PHE A 29 -16.81 -12.16 2.55
N ARG A 30 -17.59 -12.31 1.48
CA ARG A 30 -17.08 -12.47 0.11
C ARG A 30 -17.73 -11.43 -0.80
N PRO A 31 -16.98 -10.47 -1.36
CA PRO A 31 -17.55 -9.51 -2.29
C PRO A 31 -18.10 -10.24 -3.52
N PRO A 32 -19.30 -9.87 -4.02
CA PRO A 32 -19.92 -10.53 -5.18
C PRO A 32 -19.07 -10.53 -6.46
N ALA A 33 -18.28 -9.47 -6.68
CA ALA A 33 -17.52 -9.26 -7.91
C ALA A 33 -16.08 -9.78 -7.88
N GLY A 34 -15.71 -10.57 -6.86
CA GLY A 34 -14.38 -11.15 -6.68
C GLY A 34 -13.74 -10.82 -5.32
N PRO A 35 -12.44 -11.08 -5.14
CA PRO A 35 -11.77 -10.83 -3.86
C PRO A 35 -11.72 -9.33 -3.54
N ALA A 36 -11.67 -8.99 -2.25
CA ALA A 36 -11.36 -7.63 -1.82
C ALA A 36 -9.91 -7.27 -2.19
N GLN A 37 -9.68 -6.06 -2.69
CA GLN A 37 -8.34 -5.56 -3.02
C GLN A 37 -7.67 -4.88 -1.83
N ASN A 38 -8.44 -4.16 -1.02
CA ASN A 38 -8.00 -3.47 0.20
C ASN A 38 -9.05 -3.58 1.29
N LEU A 39 -8.62 -3.49 2.54
CA LEU A 39 -9.46 -3.55 3.73
C LEU A 39 -8.99 -2.51 4.74
N LEU A 40 -9.93 -1.82 5.36
CA LEU A 40 -9.68 -0.79 6.36
C LEU A 40 -10.61 -1.05 7.55
N TYR A 41 -10.05 -1.08 8.75
CA TYR A 41 -10.81 -1.06 9.99
C TYR A 41 -10.91 0.37 10.50
N VAL A 42 -12.12 0.82 10.85
CA VAL A 42 -12.37 2.15 11.39
C VAL A 42 -13.26 2.03 12.62
N ASN A 43 -12.93 2.76 13.67
CA ASN A 43 -13.80 2.91 14.83
C ASN A 43 -14.49 4.27 14.77
N LEU A 44 -15.80 4.28 14.52
CA LEU A 44 -16.58 5.51 14.48
C LEU A 44 -16.99 5.91 15.89
N TYR A 45 -16.43 7.03 16.39
CA TYR A 45 -16.84 7.62 17.66
C TYR A 45 -18.32 8.04 17.63
N GLN A 46 -18.98 8.04 18.79
CA GLN A 46 -20.36 8.53 18.97
C GLN A 46 -21.43 7.82 18.11
N ASN A 47 -21.64 6.52 18.36
CA ASN A 47 -22.77 5.67 17.88
C ASN A 47 -22.57 4.90 16.56
N GLY A 48 -21.49 5.13 15.80
CA GLY A 48 -21.26 4.41 14.53
C GLY A 48 -20.70 2.99 14.70
N GLY A 49 -20.02 2.73 15.82
CA GLY A 49 -19.40 1.43 16.13
C GLY A 49 -18.18 1.11 15.26
N ALA A 50 -17.56 -0.03 15.56
CA ALA A 50 -16.47 -0.54 14.75
C ALA A 50 -16.97 -1.07 13.40
N ILE A 51 -16.35 -0.62 12.33
CA ILE A 51 -16.69 -0.98 10.95
C ILE A 51 -15.46 -1.51 10.20
N LEU A 52 -15.73 -2.27 9.15
CA LEU A 52 -14.74 -2.70 8.17
C LEU A 52 -15.17 -2.19 6.81
N VAL A 53 -14.30 -1.44 6.14
CA VAL A 53 -14.51 -1.03 4.75
C VAL A 53 -13.63 -1.88 3.86
N ALA A 54 -14.25 -2.57 2.89
CA ALA A 54 -13.55 -3.36 1.89
C ALA A 54 -13.66 -2.69 0.51
N GLY A 55 -12.52 -2.43 -0.11
CA GLY A 55 -12.45 -2.02 -1.51
C GLY A 55 -12.46 -3.24 -2.42
N GLY A 56 -13.45 -3.32 -3.31
CA GLY A 56 -13.65 -4.43 -4.24
C GLY A 56 -13.59 -4.00 -5.72
N ARG A 57 -13.79 -4.98 -6.60
CA ARG A 57 -14.06 -4.72 -8.03
C ARG A 57 -15.42 -4.04 -8.12
N ASN A 58 -15.47 -2.85 -8.72
CA ASN A 58 -16.66 -2.05 -9.00
C ASN A 58 -17.46 -1.59 -7.78
N ALA A 59 -16.98 -1.81 -6.56
CA ALA A 59 -17.68 -1.37 -5.36
C ALA A 59 -16.78 -1.17 -4.14
N LEU A 60 -17.24 -0.32 -3.22
CA LEU A 60 -16.81 -0.29 -1.82
C LEU A 60 -17.91 -0.94 -0.97
N TYR A 61 -17.51 -1.72 0.03
CA TYR A 61 -18.42 -2.39 0.96
C TYR A 61 -18.12 -1.91 2.36
N MET A 62 -19.10 -1.33 3.03
CA MET A 62 -19.01 -0.99 4.45
C MET A 62 -19.73 -2.06 5.26
N LEU A 63 -19.01 -2.69 6.18
CA LEU A 63 -19.44 -3.85 6.95
C LEU A 63 -19.40 -3.54 8.44
N SER A 64 -20.27 -4.18 9.21
CA SER A 64 -20.14 -4.23 10.67
C SER A 64 -18.94 -5.09 11.07
N ALA A 65 -18.06 -4.58 11.95
CA ALA A 65 -16.91 -5.36 12.41
C ALA A 65 -17.29 -6.53 13.34
N LYS A 66 -18.50 -6.52 13.93
CA LYS A 66 -18.98 -7.56 14.85
C LYS A 66 -19.39 -8.85 14.13
N ASP A 67 -19.95 -8.72 12.94
CA ASP A 67 -20.56 -9.84 12.23
C ASP A 67 -20.31 -9.88 10.72
N LEU A 68 -19.59 -8.91 10.18
CA LEU A 68 -19.34 -8.75 8.74
C LEU A 68 -20.62 -8.61 7.92
N SER A 69 -21.74 -8.21 8.55
CA SER A 69 -22.96 -7.87 7.83
C SER A 69 -22.75 -6.59 7.02
N THR A 70 -23.25 -6.58 5.79
CA THR A 70 -23.15 -5.41 4.92
C THR A 70 -24.07 -4.31 5.40
N ARG A 71 -23.49 -3.15 5.73
CA ARG A 71 -24.22 -1.92 6.04
C ARG A 71 -24.53 -1.11 4.79
N ALA A 72 -23.52 -0.94 3.93
CA ALA A 72 -23.66 -0.16 2.71
C ALA A 72 -22.75 -0.65 1.58
N ILE A 73 -23.16 -0.34 0.36
CA ILE A 73 -22.43 -0.63 -0.87
C ILE A 73 -22.41 0.63 -1.73
N TYR A 74 -21.23 1.13 -2.04
CA TYR A 74 -21.04 2.23 -2.99
C TYR A 74 -20.50 1.68 -4.31
N LYS A 75 -21.18 1.95 -5.43
CA LYS A 75 -20.74 1.49 -6.75
C LYS A 75 -19.64 2.39 -7.31
N THR A 76 -18.49 1.80 -7.65
CA THR A 76 -17.35 2.49 -8.27
C THR A 76 -17.17 2.13 -9.75
N GLY A 77 -17.94 1.17 -10.27
CA GLY A 77 -17.89 0.78 -11.67
C GLY A 77 -18.88 -0.34 -12.05
N PRO A 78 -18.72 -0.94 -13.24
CA PRO A 78 -17.79 -0.52 -14.27
C PRO A 78 -18.17 0.86 -14.85
N VAL A 79 -17.22 1.55 -15.48
CA VAL A 79 -17.44 2.89 -16.07
C VAL A 79 -16.91 2.95 -17.49
N MET A 80 -17.41 3.88 -18.31
CA MET A 80 -16.86 4.15 -19.65
C MET A 80 -15.49 4.81 -19.52
N ASP A 81 -14.43 4.06 -19.83
CA ASP A 81 -13.05 4.48 -19.58
C ASP A 81 -12.14 4.16 -20.78
N SER A 82 -11.10 4.97 -20.94
CA SER A 82 -9.98 4.73 -21.85
C SER A 82 -8.72 5.32 -21.24
N VAL A 83 -7.61 4.59 -21.33
CA VAL A 83 -6.30 5.10 -20.87
C VAL A 83 -5.82 6.30 -21.70
N LEU A 84 -6.38 6.49 -22.89
CA LEU A 84 -6.03 7.58 -23.82
C LEU A 84 -6.80 8.88 -23.56
N CYS A 85 -7.72 8.89 -22.57
CA CYS A 85 -8.62 10.02 -22.33
C CYS A 85 -8.67 10.46 -20.88
N PRO A 86 -8.96 11.74 -20.60
CA PRO A 86 -9.29 12.18 -19.25
C PRO A 86 -10.56 11.46 -18.71
N PRO A 87 -10.86 11.56 -17.40
CA PRO A 87 -12.08 11.00 -16.85
C PRO A 87 -13.33 11.51 -17.57
N TYR A 88 -14.26 10.60 -17.91
CA TYR A 88 -15.57 10.95 -18.46
C TYR A 88 -16.30 11.90 -17.48
N PRO A 89 -17.10 12.89 -17.91
CA PRO A 89 -17.53 13.20 -19.28
C PRO A 89 -16.60 14.17 -20.03
N ILE A 90 -15.35 14.36 -19.60
CA ILE A 90 -14.43 15.23 -20.35
C ILE A 90 -14.16 14.59 -21.71
N GLU A 91 -14.50 15.31 -22.77
CA GLU A 91 -14.34 14.88 -24.16
C GLU A 91 -12.85 14.78 -24.54
N CYS A 92 -12.55 13.90 -25.50
CA CYS A 92 -11.22 13.69 -26.05
C CYS A 92 -11.30 13.15 -27.48
N ASP A 93 -10.23 13.35 -28.26
CA ASP A 93 -10.12 12.82 -29.63
C ASP A 93 -10.24 11.28 -29.71
N HIS A 94 -9.97 10.59 -28.59
CA HIS A 94 -10.03 9.14 -28.47
C HIS A 94 -11.30 8.65 -27.74
N ASP A 95 -12.39 9.41 -27.73
CA ASP A 95 -13.63 9.02 -27.04
C ASP A 95 -14.23 7.72 -27.57
N SER A 96 -14.06 7.44 -28.86
CA SER A 96 -14.46 6.16 -29.48
C SER A 96 -13.71 4.94 -28.93
N ASN A 97 -12.56 5.15 -28.27
CA ASN A 97 -11.82 4.10 -27.58
C ASN A 97 -12.34 3.80 -26.17
N ARG A 98 -13.28 4.59 -25.63
CA ARG A 98 -13.86 4.32 -24.31
C ARG A 98 -14.68 3.05 -24.34
N THR A 99 -14.44 2.16 -23.38
CA THR A 99 -15.20 0.92 -23.20
C THR A 99 -15.58 0.73 -21.75
N THR A 100 -16.62 -0.05 -21.50
CA THR A 100 -17.04 -0.44 -20.15
C THR A 100 -15.91 -1.18 -19.45
N THR A 101 -15.25 -0.50 -18.50
CA THR A 101 -14.05 -0.98 -17.83
C THR A 101 -14.28 -1.09 -16.34
N ASP A 102 -13.80 -2.19 -15.75
CA ASP A 102 -13.90 -2.40 -14.31
C ASP A 102 -12.98 -1.50 -13.50
N THR A 103 -13.51 -0.99 -12.40
CA THR A 103 -12.78 -0.23 -11.40
C THR A 103 -12.28 -1.19 -10.31
N TYR A 104 -10.97 -1.34 -10.17
CA TYR A 104 -10.38 -2.05 -9.04
C TYR A 104 -9.90 -1.05 -8.01
N ASN A 105 -10.27 -1.23 -6.74
CA ASN A 105 -9.78 -0.36 -5.68
C ASN A 105 -8.24 -0.52 -5.50
N ARG A 106 -7.54 0.60 -5.38
CA ARG A 106 -6.07 0.67 -5.21
C ARG A 106 -5.64 1.37 -3.94
N VAL A 107 -6.39 2.39 -3.52
CA VAL A 107 -6.15 3.13 -2.28
C VAL A 107 -7.44 3.13 -1.49
N LEU A 108 -7.33 2.90 -0.18
CA LEU A 108 -8.43 2.94 0.77
C LEU A 108 -7.88 3.41 2.11
N LEU A 109 -8.13 4.66 2.48
CA LEU A 109 -7.53 5.32 3.64
C LEU A 109 -8.58 6.09 4.42
N GLN A 110 -8.46 6.13 5.74
CA GLN A 110 -9.17 7.10 6.57
C GLN A 110 -8.45 8.46 6.49
N LEU A 111 -9.21 9.55 6.46
CA LEU A 111 -8.68 10.91 6.49
C LEU A 111 -8.49 11.36 7.94
N GLY A 112 -7.25 11.35 8.43
CA GLY A 112 -6.95 11.73 9.82
C GLY A 112 -7.78 10.93 10.82
N THR A 113 -8.36 11.63 11.79
CA THR A 113 -9.34 11.07 12.74
C THR A 113 -10.79 11.24 12.30
N GLU A 114 -11.02 11.92 11.17
CA GLU A 114 -12.35 12.19 10.65
C GLU A 114 -13.01 10.88 10.16
N PRO A 115 -14.35 10.79 10.21
CA PRO A 115 -15.11 9.66 9.66
C PRO A 115 -15.21 9.76 8.13
N LEU A 116 -14.12 10.14 7.46
CA LEU A 116 -14.04 10.30 6.03
C LEU A 116 -13.07 9.27 5.44
N LEU A 117 -13.47 8.71 4.31
CA LEU A 117 -12.74 7.67 3.59
C LEU A 117 -12.28 8.21 2.25
N LEU A 118 -10.98 8.14 1.97
CA LEU A 118 -10.43 8.33 0.63
C LEU A 118 -10.34 6.99 -0.08
N ALA A 119 -10.96 6.87 -1.24
CA ALA A 119 -10.87 5.69 -2.11
C ALA A 119 -10.39 6.08 -3.51
N CYS A 120 -9.45 5.33 -4.07
CA CYS A 120 -8.98 5.55 -5.46
C CYS A 120 -9.06 4.23 -6.25
N GLY A 121 -9.56 4.31 -7.48
CA GLY A 121 -9.75 3.17 -8.38
C GLY A 121 -8.72 3.10 -9.51
N THR A 122 -8.81 2.09 -10.38
CA THR A 122 -7.93 1.96 -11.57
C THR A 122 -8.42 2.68 -12.82
N THR A 123 -9.69 3.07 -12.86
CA THR A 123 -10.36 3.76 -13.98
C THR A 123 -10.28 5.27 -13.78
N SER A 124 -10.74 6.06 -14.77
CA SER A 124 -10.79 7.52 -14.65
C SER A 124 -9.43 8.11 -14.29
N GLN A 125 -8.39 7.64 -14.98
CA GLN A 125 -6.99 7.99 -14.74
C GLN A 125 -6.48 7.77 -13.31
N GLY A 126 -7.18 6.98 -12.51
CA GLY A 126 -6.80 6.70 -11.13
C GLY A 126 -7.14 7.82 -10.15
N ILE A 127 -8.21 8.56 -10.45
CA ILE A 127 -8.77 9.59 -9.58
C ILE A 127 -9.36 8.98 -8.30
N CYS A 128 -9.41 9.79 -7.24
CA CYS A 128 -9.97 9.41 -5.95
C CYS A 128 -11.35 10.04 -5.71
N SER A 129 -12.03 9.56 -4.67
CA SER A 129 -13.25 10.13 -4.10
C SER A 129 -13.19 10.07 -2.58
N ILE A 130 -13.84 11.03 -1.92
CA ILE A 130 -13.99 11.09 -0.47
C ILE A 130 -15.41 10.65 -0.12
N HIS A 131 -15.56 9.71 0.80
CA HIS A 131 -16.86 9.19 1.25
C HIS A 131 -17.04 9.42 2.74
N ASP A 132 -18.24 9.81 3.13
CA ASP A 132 -18.63 9.94 4.52
C ASP A 132 -19.02 8.57 5.10
N LEU A 133 -18.32 8.16 6.17
CA LEU A 133 -18.57 6.91 6.87
C LEU A 133 -19.71 7.03 7.89
N GLN A 134 -20.04 8.22 8.40
CA GLN A 134 -21.21 8.41 9.27
C GLN A 134 -22.51 8.25 8.50
N HIS A 135 -22.52 8.64 7.23
CA HIS A 135 -23.69 8.55 6.34
C HIS A 135 -23.65 7.32 5.41
N ASP A 136 -23.01 6.23 5.86
CA ASP A 136 -23.01 4.93 5.18
C ASP A 136 -22.60 5.03 3.69
N LEU A 137 -21.57 5.82 3.38
CA LEU A 137 -21.04 6.11 2.03
C LEU A 137 -21.99 6.88 1.09
N ASN A 138 -23.16 7.34 1.56
CA ASN A 138 -24.13 8.04 0.71
C ASN A 138 -23.70 9.46 0.35
N VAL A 139 -22.92 10.12 1.21
CA VAL A 139 -22.35 11.44 0.94
C VAL A 139 -20.94 11.24 0.37
N THR A 140 -20.73 11.67 -0.87
CA THR A 140 -19.46 11.50 -1.59
C THR A 140 -19.03 12.81 -2.25
N THR A 141 -17.77 13.19 -2.04
CA THR A 141 -17.12 14.25 -2.79
C THR A 141 -16.17 13.64 -3.81
N ASN A 142 -16.48 13.81 -5.10
CA ASN A 142 -15.60 13.37 -6.16
C ASN A 142 -14.46 14.37 -6.36
N MET A 143 -13.26 13.88 -6.64
CA MET A 143 -12.17 14.78 -7.00
C MET A 143 -12.40 15.38 -8.40
N ASP A 144 -11.91 16.59 -8.62
CA ASP A 144 -11.99 17.29 -9.89
C ASP A 144 -11.28 16.48 -11.00
N ARG A 145 -12.04 16.19 -12.05
CA ARG A 145 -11.62 15.36 -13.19
C ARG A 145 -10.64 16.07 -14.13
N GLY A 146 -10.63 17.40 -14.15
CA GLY A 146 -9.76 18.21 -14.99
C GLY A 146 -8.36 18.44 -14.40
N LEU A 147 -8.18 18.17 -13.10
CA LEU A 147 -6.90 18.42 -12.42
C LEU A 147 -6.03 17.16 -12.43
N ARG A 148 -4.89 17.24 -13.15
CA ARG A 148 -3.89 16.16 -13.23
C ARG A 148 -3.33 15.75 -11.86
N ASP A 149 -3.22 16.69 -10.93
CA ASP A 149 -2.76 16.41 -9.57
C ASP A 149 -3.73 15.51 -8.78
N ASN A 150 -4.94 15.26 -9.29
CA ASN A 150 -5.88 14.29 -8.73
C ASN A 150 -5.65 12.84 -9.20
N TYR A 151 -4.79 12.61 -10.19
CA TYR A 151 -4.47 11.27 -10.66
C TYR A 151 -3.47 10.61 -9.70
N VAL A 152 -3.97 9.67 -8.89
CA VAL A 152 -3.19 9.03 -7.82
C VAL A 152 -2.87 7.58 -8.19
N ALA A 153 -3.86 6.81 -8.62
CA ALA A 153 -3.76 5.36 -8.77
C ALA A 153 -3.34 4.87 -10.17
N SER A 154 -2.62 3.75 -10.18
CA SER A 154 -2.20 3.06 -11.41
C SER A 154 -2.78 1.65 -11.48
N LYS A 155 -2.89 1.12 -12.69
CA LYS A 155 -3.29 -0.28 -12.94
C LYS A 155 -2.22 -1.27 -12.51
N ARG A 156 -0.98 -0.82 -12.29
CA ARG A 156 0.14 -1.70 -11.93
C ARG A 156 0.28 -1.84 -10.40
N SER A 157 0.73 -0.79 -9.72
CA SER A 157 0.84 -0.76 -8.26
C SER A 157 0.78 0.66 -7.76
N THR A 158 0.04 0.88 -6.69
CA THR A 158 -0.03 2.17 -6.01
C THR A 158 0.00 1.94 -4.51
N VAL A 159 0.76 2.77 -3.83
CA VAL A 159 0.78 2.87 -2.37
C VAL A 159 0.50 4.31 -2.03
N ALA A 160 -0.35 4.55 -1.04
CA ALA A 160 -0.55 5.88 -0.50
C ALA A 160 -0.85 5.81 0.99
N PHE A 161 -0.47 6.86 1.71
CA PHE A 161 -0.72 7.04 3.13
C PHE A 161 -0.65 8.54 3.46
N PHE A 162 -1.28 8.94 4.57
CA PHE A 162 -1.17 10.31 5.07
C PHE A 162 0.06 10.46 5.97
N GLY A 163 0.64 11.66 5.98
CA GLY A 163 1.70 12.01 6.93
C GLY A 163 1.20 12.06 8.37
N THR A 164 2.10 12.39 9.30
CA THR A 164 1.76 12.45 10.73
C THR A 164 1.86 13.87 11.28
N GLY A 165 1.18 14.12 12.41
CA GLY A 165 1.16 15.43 13.06
C GLY A 165 0.64 16.52 12.14
N ILE A 166 1.43 17.57 11.92
CA ILE A 166 1.05 18.71 11.06
C ILE A 166 0.83 18.34 9.58
N ASN A 167 1.19 17.11 9.17
CA ASN A 167 1.07 16.62 7.80
C ASN A 167 -0.07 15.60 7.62
N GLU A 168 -1.04 15.53 8.54
CA GLU A 168 -2.17 14.58 8.48
C GLU A 168 -3.05 14.71 7.22
N ASN A 169 -3.06 15.89 6.58
CA ASN A 169 -3.78 16.14 5.33
C ASN A 169 -2.88 16.06 4.08
N VAL A 170 -1.61 15.67 4.26
CA VAL A 170 -0.67 15.48 3.16
C VAL A 170 -0.66 14.01 2.75
N LEU A 171 -1.14 13.73 1.54
CA LEU A 171 -1.09 12.42 0.94
C LEU A 171 0.29 12.19 0.32
N PHE A 172 1.02 11.25 0.89
CA PHE A 172 2.21 10.67 0.30
C PHE A 172 1.77 9.50 -0.59
N ALA A 173 1.97 9.61 -1.89
CA ALA A 173 1.50 8.62 -2.86
C ALA A 173 2.59 8.26 -3.86
N ALA A 174 2.67 6.98 -4.19
CA ALA A 174 3.61 6.45 -5.16
C ALA A 174 2.95 5.46 -6.11
N SER A 175 3.17 5.64 -7.40
CA SER A 175 2.46 4.92 -8.45
C SER A 175 3.37 4.46 -9.58
N ALA A 176 3.22 3.19 -9.95
CA ALA A 176 4.01 2.59 -11.02
C ALA A 176 3.47 3.02 -12.39
N TYR A 177 4.39 3.12 -13.36
CA TYR A 177 4.00 3.33 -14.75
C TYR A 177 3.29 2.08 -15.29
N ASP A 178 2.12 2.30 -15.85
CA ASP A 178 1.21 1.28 -16.35
C ASP A 178 0.93 1.41 -17.86
N GLY A 179 1.77 2.17 -18.58
CA GLY A 179 1.75 2.24 -20.05
C GLY A 179 0.83 3.30 -20.64
N ARG A 180 0.10 4.06 -19.82
CA ARG A 180 -0.74 5.16 -20.30
C ARG A 180 0.08 6.37 -20.79
N PRO A 181 -0.51 7.30 -21.58
CA PRO A 181 0.16 8.54 -21.97
C PRO A 181 0.70 9.31 -20.76
N LEU A 182 1.87 9.93 -20.92
CA LEU A 182 2.60 10.56 -19.81
C LEU A 182 1.86 11.74 -19.17
N GLY A 183 1.05 12.44 -19.97
CA GLY A 183 0.14 13.48 -19.49
C GLY A 183 -0.88 12.97 -18.47
N PHE A 184 -1.26 11.70 -18.52
CA PHE A 184 -2.22 11.10 -17.59
C PHE A 184 -1.58 10.20 -16.53
N HIS A 185 -0.28 9.95 -16.62
CA HIS A 185 0.42 9.12 -15.65
C HIS A 185 0.63 9.86 -14.31
N PRO A 186 0.20 9.26 -13.17
CA PRO A 186 0.51 9.77 -11.84
C PRO A 186 2.02 9.93 -11.59
N TYR A 187 2.39 10.77 -10.62
CA TYR A 187 3.78 10.89 -10.19
C TYR A 187 4.32 9.57 -9.61
N ALA A 188 5.61 9.28 -9.84
CA ALA A 188 6.24 8.07 -9.33
C ALA A 188 6.27 8.06 -7.80
N VAL A 189 6.66 9.17 -7.18
CA VAL A 189 6.48 9.46 -5.74
C VAL A 189 6.08 10.93 -5.61
N SER A 190 5.10 11.26 -4.78
CA SER A 190 4.62 12.63 -4.58
C SER A 190 4.09 12.86 -3.17
N ALA A 191 4.13 14.11 -2.71
CA ALA A 191 3.36 14.61 -1.59
C ALA A 191 2.38 15.68 -2.08
N ARG A 192 1.11 15.53 -1.70
CA ARG A 192 0.02 16.41 -2.15
C ARG A 192 -0.87 16.76 -0.97
N MET A 193 -1.19 18.03 -0.79
CA MET A 193 -2.15 18.48 0.20
C MET A 193 -3.57 18.19 -0.31
N LEU A 194 -4.36 17.50 0.51
CA LEU A 194 -5.76 17.27 0.25
C LEU A 194 -6.58 18.51 0.60
N ASN A 195 -7.42 18.95 -0.34
CA ASN A 195 -8.53 19.84 -0.06
C ASN A 195 -9.84 19.04 -0.09
N TYR A 196 -10.61 19.11 0.99
CA TYR A 196 -11.87 18.38 1.15
C TYR A 196 -12.96 18.78 0.14
N SER A 197 -12.80 19.91 -0.57
CA SER A 197 -13.64 20.30 -1.70
C SER A 197 -13.37 19.48 -2.97
N GLY A 198 -12.50 18.48 -2.93
CA GLY A 198 -12.31 17.52 -4.02
C GLY A 198 -11.11 17.83 -4.92
N PHE A 199 -9.99 18.25 -4.35
CA PHE A 199 -8.75 18.31 -5.15
C PHE A 199 -7.49 18.15 -4.30
N PHE A 200 -6.42 17.75 -4.95
CA PHE A 200 -5.07 17.73 -4.44
C PHE A 200 -4.26 18.88 -5.02
N SER A 201 -3.33 19.40 -4.22
CA SER A 201 -2.32 20.35 -4.68
C SER A 201 -0.93 19.88 -4.27
N LEU A 202 0.05 20.00 -5.17
CA LEU A 202 1.44 19.78 -4.81
C LEU A 202 1.88 20.77 -3.73
N LEU A 203 2.65 20.32 -2.74
CA LEU A 203 3.18 21.20 -1.67
C LEU A 203 4.12 22.28 -2.19
N SER A 204 4.76 22.00 -3.34
CA SER A 204 5.56 22.95 -4.10
C SER A 204 5.46 22.60 -5.58
N SER A 205 5.20 23.61 -6.43
CA SER A 205 5.17 23.47 -7.88
C SER A 205 5.58 24.79 -8.55
N ASN A 206 6.84 25.21 -8.40
CA ASN A 206 7.35 26.47 -8.96
C ASN A 206 8.42 26.26 -10.05
N GLY A 207 8.32 25.16 -10.82
CA GLY A 207 9.21 24.81 -11.93
C GLY A 207 10.63 24.39 -11.52
N ARG A 208 11.17 24.96 -10.43
CA ARG A 208 12.49 24.62 -9.85
C ARG A 208 12.40 23.74 -8.60
N LYS A 209 11.27 23.76 -7.90
CA LYS A 209 10.99 22.93 -6.72
C LYS A 209 9.65 22.24 -6.88
N THR A 210 9.66 20.92 -6.75
CA THR A 210 8.50 20.07 -6.89
C THR A 210 8.37 19.15 -5.69
N SER A 211 7.16 18.93 -5.17
CA SER A 211 6.91 17.93 -4.13
C SER A 211 6.70 16.52 -4.70
N PHE A 212 7.46 16.17 -5.74
CA PHE A 212 7.41 14.87 -6.40
C PHE A 212 8.75 14.51 -7.02
N VAL A 213 8.94 13.19 -7.20
CA VAL A 213 10.02 12.59 -7.99
C VAL A 213 9.39 11.73 -9.07
N ASN A 214 9.97 11.79 -10.28
CA ASN A 214 9.49 11.06 -11.44
C ASN A 214 10.61 10.27 -12.10
N VAL A 215 10.25 9.08 -12.61
CA VAL A 215 11.12 8.33 -13.53
C VAL A 215 11.24 9.12 -14.83
N VAL A 216 12.47 9.30 -15.30
CA VAL A 216 12.77 9.91 -16.61
C VAL A 216 11.99 9.18 -17.70
N GLU A 217 11.31 9.95 -18.55
CA GLU A 217 10.40 9.47 -19.59
C GLU A 217 10.94 8.28 -20.40
N ARG A 218 12.16 8.39 -20.95
CA ARG A 218 12.82 7.34 -21.73
C ARG A 218 12.99 6.00 -21.00
N LEU A 219 12.96 6.01 -19.66
CA LEU A 219 13.12 4.83 -18.83
C LEU A 219 11.78 4.22 -18.42
N LYS A 220 10.64 4.95 -18.51
CA LYS A 220 9.35 4.43 -18.04
C LYS A 220 8.91 3.11 -18.71
N PRO A 221 9.11 2.90 -20.03
CA PRO A 221 8.73 1.63 -20.67
C PRO A 221 9.58 0.43 -20.21
N THR A 222 10.83 0.65 -19.82
CA THR A 222 11.79 -0.43 -19.52
C THR A 222 12.03 -0.62 -18.03
N LEU A 223 11.94 0.46 -17.24
CA LEU A 223 12.12 0.46 -15.80
C LEU A 223 10.82 0.01 -15.12
N GLN A 224 10.81 -1.24 -14.71
CA GLN A 224 9.69 -1.83 -14.01
C GLN A 224 9.85 -1.61 -12.51
N ILE A 225 9.05 -0.69 -11.94
CA ILE A 225 8.94 -0.45 -10.51
C ILE A 225 7.60 -1.00 -10.02
N PHE A 226 7.62 -1.59 -8.83
CA PHE A 226 6.43 -1.99 -8.11
C PHE A 226 6.51 -1.47 -6.68
N TYR A 227 5.48 -0.72 -6.27
CA TYR A 227 5.35 -0.18 -4.93
C TYR A 227 4.64 -1.20 -4.05
N LEU A 228 5.35 -1.72 -3.05
CA LEU A 228 4.85 -2.77 -2.17
C LEU A 228 4.09 -2.20 -0.96
N TYR A 229 4.68 -1.19 -0.33
CA TYR A 229 4.16 -0.63 0.92
C TYR A 229 4.75 0.76 1.16
N GLY A 230 4.12 1.50 2.07
CA GLY A 230 4.56 2.82 2.46
C GLY A 230 3.93 3.23 3.77
N PHE A 231 4.64 4.04 4.53
CA PHE A 231 4.28 4.40 5.89
C PHE A 231 4.99 5.69 6.30
N SER A 232 4.41 6.37 7.29
CA SER A 232 5.05 7.47 8.00
C SER A 232 5.69 6.95 9.28
N HIS A 233 6.90 7.42 9.58
CA HIS A 233 7.56 7.15 10.86
C HIS A 233 8.57 8.25 11.20
N ASN A 234 8.53 8.76 12.44
CA ASN A 234 9.45 9.79 12.96
C ASN A 234 9.64 11.01 12.03
N GLY A 235 8.56 11.53 11.44
CA GLY A 235 8.64 12.70 10.56
C GLY A 235 9.22 12.41 9.16
N PHE A 236 9.30 11.14 8.76
CA PHE A 236 9.68 10.72 7.42
C PHE A 236 8.61 9.86 6.77
N ALA A 237 8.43 10.05 5.46
CA ALA A 237 7.61 9.19 4.62
C ALA A 237 8.50 8.15 3.92
N TYR A 238 8.16 6.88 4.07
CA TYR A 238 8.91 5.73 3.52
C TYR A 238 8.12 5.00 2.45
N PHE A 239 8.83 4.51 1.43
CA PHE A 239 8.26 3.67 0.37
C PHE A 239 9.14 2.46 0.12
N VAL A 240 8.55 1.27 0.19
CA VAL A 240 9.22 0.02 -0.15
C VAL A 240 8.88 -0.33 -1.60
N THR A 241 9.91 -0.47 -2.42
CA THR A 241 9.76 -0.77 -3.84
C THR A 241 10.58 -1.97 -4.26
N VAL A 242 10.10 -2.65 -5.30
CA VAL A 242 10.87 -3.67 -6.02
C VAL A 242 11.03 -3.20 -7.44
N ARG A 243 12.28 -3.11 -7.90
CA ARG A 243 12.57 -2.64 -9.25
C ARG A 243 13.58 -3.52 -9.97
N ARG A 244 13.35 -3.71 -11.25
CA ARG A 244 14.29 -4.34 -12.19
C ARG A 244 15.23 -3.26 -12.73
N GLN A 245 16.53 -3.39 -12.49
CA GLN A 245 17.49 -2.40 -12.97
C GLN A 245 17.58 -2.39 -14.51
N ALA A 246 17.48 -1.20 -15.10
CA ALA A 246 17.42 -1.02 -16.56
C ALA A 246 18.68 -1.50 -17.30
N LYS A 247 19.86 -1.47 -16.66
CA LYS A 247 21.16 -1.79 -17.30
C LYS A 247 21.77 -3.13 -16.87
N SER A 248 21.23 -3.83 -15.86
CA SER A 248 21.90 -4.99 -15.26
C SER A 248 21.12 -6.29 -15.49
N ARG A 249 21.24 -6.93 -16.66
CA ARG A 249 20.80 -8.32 -16.97
C ARG A 249 19.44 -8.79 -16.39
N GLY A 250 18.53 -7.87 -16.06
CA GLY A 250 17.28 -8.18 -15.37
C GLY A 250 17.32 -8.45 -13.87
N ILE A 251 18.38 -8.04 -13.16
CA ILE A 251 18.45 -8.17 -11.70
C ILE A 251 17.37 -7.30 -11.04
N THR A 252 16.50 -7.95 -10.28
CA THR A 252 15.46 -7.32 -9.46
C THR A 252 16.00 -7.13 -8.05
N ARG A 253 15.80 -5.93 -7.48
CA ARG A 253 16.18 -5.62 -6.09
C ARG A 253 15.06 -4.87 -5.36
N THR A 254 15.01 -5.05 -4.05
CA THR A 254 14.18 -4.26 -3.14
C THR A 254 14.90 -2.95 -2.80
N TRP A 255 14.16 -1.86 -2.71
CA TRP A 255 14.66 -0.53 -2.34
C TRP A 255 13.74 0.10 -1.32
N LEU A 256 14.33 0.89 -0.43
CA LEU A 256 13.64 1.79 0.47
C LEU A 256 13.90 3.22 0.01
N SER A 257 12.84 3.94 -0.30
CA SER A 257 12.89 5.38 -0.55
C SER A 257 12.37 6.12 0.67
N ARG A 258 12.96 7.28 0.98
CA ARG A 258 12.56 8.13 2.10
C ARG A 258 12.57 9.60 1.71
N VAL A 259 11.66 10.39 2.28
CA VAL A 259 11.66 11.86 2.25
C VAL A 259 11.24 12.41 3.61
N CYS A 260 11.78 13.54 4.05
CA CYS A 260 11.31 14.23 5.25
C CYS A 260 9.89 14.76 5.00
N GLU A 261 8.96 14.57 5.94
CA GLU A 261 7.60 15.10 5.78
C GLU A 261 7.54 16.63 5.81
N SER A 262 8.49 17.26 6.49
CA SER A 262 8.66 18.71 6.54
C SER A 262 9.25 19.30 5.25
N ASP A 263 9.80 18.47 4.36
CA ASP A 263 10.38 18.92 3.09
C ASP A 263 9.34 18.99 1.97
N LYS A 264 8.83 20.21 1.77
CA LYS A 264 7.86 20.53 0.72
C LYS A 264 8.42 20.41 -0.71
N SER A 265 9.72 20.20 -0.89
CA SER A 265 10.40 20.25 -2.20
C SER A 265 11.21 19.00 -2.56
N PHE A 266 11.09 17.93 -1.78
CA PHE A 266 11.71 16.61 -2.04
C PHE A 266 13.24 16.67 -2.23
N ARG A 267 13.91 17.67 -1.64
CA ARG A 267 15.39 17.78 -1.59
C ARG A 267 16.04 16.68 -0.76
N THR A 268 15.31 16.20 0.24
CA THR A 268 15.71 15.15 1.18
C THR A 268 15.37 13.74 0.66
N TYR A 269 14.82 13.63 -0.56
CA TYR A 269 14.50 12.35 -1.15
C TYR A 269 15.77 11.52 -1.37
N MET A 270 15.80 10.32 -0.81
CA MET A 270 16.89 9.36 -0.99
C MET A 270 16.34 7.95 -1.19
N GLU A 271 17.12 7.11 -1.85
CA GLU A 271 16.81 5.70 -2.03
C GLU A 271 18.01 4.84 -1.67
N MET A 272 17.76 3.72 -1.00
CA MET A 272 18.79 2.74 -0.66
C MET A 272 18.33 1.33 -0.96
N PRO A 273 19.21 0.46 -1.49
CA PRO A 273 18.86 -0.93 -1.74
C PRO A 273 18.73 -1.67 -0.41
N ILE A 274 17.68 -2.49 -0.30
CA ILE A 274 17.55 -3.47 0.78
C ILE A 274 17.92 -4.83 0.21
N GLN A 275 18.87 -5.49 0.86
CA GLN A 275 19.29 -6.82 0.49
C GLN A 275 19.22 -7.73 1.71
N CYS A 276 18.28 -8.69 1.73
CA CYS A 276 18.49 -9.87 2.55
C CYS A 276 19.36 -10.85 1.75
N SER A 277 20.59 -11.07 2.23
CA SER A 277 21.50 -12.07 1.68
C SER A 277 21.52 -13.31 2.57
N ARG A 278 21.12 -14.46 2.01
CA ARG A 278 21.47 -15.78 2.53
C ARG A 278 21.80 -16.68 1.35
N GLU A 279 23.00 -17.27 1.36
CA GLU A 279 23.61 -18.01 0.24
C GLU A 279 23.69 -17.16 -1.06
N ARG A 280 24.25 -17.70 -2.15
CA ARG A 280 24.55 -16.94 -3.40
C ARG A 280 23.30 -16.40 -4.14
N ALA A 281 22.10 -16.39 -3.52
CA ALA A 281 20.84 -15.97 -4.12
C ALA A 281 20.36 -14.62 -3.54
N SER A 282 19.97 -13.69 -4.43
CA SER A 282 19.33 -12.43 -4.04
C SER A 282 17.84 -12.64 -3.83
N LEU A 283 17.34 -12.35 -2.62
CA LEU A 283 15.91 -12.42 -2.31
C LEU A 283 15.18 -11.11 -2.63
N ILE A 284 13.94 -11.21 -3.08
CA ILE A 284 13.08 -10.04 -3.39
C ILE A 284 11.92 -9.96 -2.41
N ALA A 285 11.55 -8.73 -2.00
CA ALA A 285 10.40 -8.54 -1.13
C ALA A 285 9.10 -8.81 -1.89
N THR A 286 8.15 -9.51 -1.26
CA THR A 286 6.82 -9.81 -1.82
C THR A 286 5.72 -9.08 -1.07
N SER A 287 5.96 -8.76 0.20
CA SER A 287 5.07 -7.93 1.02
C SER A 287 5.89 -7.23 2.11
N ALA A 288 5.30 -6.18 2.66
CA ALA A 288 5.90 -5.33 3.65
C ALA A 288 4.80 -4.81 4.58
N THR A 289 5.10 -4.71 5.87
CA THR A 289 4.19 -4.15 6.87
C THR A 289 4.98 -3.54 8.01
N VAL A 290 4.44 -2.51 8.66
CA VAL A 290 4.97 -1.99 9.92
C VAL A 290 4.15 -2.60 11.05
N GLY A 291 4.85 -3.26 11.98
CA GLY A 291 4.26 -3.84 13.18
C GLY A 291 4.22 -2.85 14.35
N PRO A 292 3.55 -3.23 15.46
CA PRO A 292 3.63 -2.49 16.71
C PRO A 292 5.07 -2.40 17.21
N ARG A 293 5.32 -1.45 18.14
CA ARG A 293 6.65 -1.29 18.76
C ARG A 293 7.07 -2.61 19.39
N ALA A 294 8.21 -3.15 18.95
CA ALA A 294 8.80 -4.34 19.56
C ALA A 294 9.92 -3.87 20.49
N ILE A 295 9.96 -4.40 21.73
CA ILE A 295 11.15 -4.30 22.56
C ILE A 295 12.10 -5.37 22.08
N LEU A 296 13.26 -4.94 21.61
CA LEU A 296 14.35 -5.85 21.37
C LEU A 296 14.98 -6.18 22.73
N LEU A 297 14.95 -7.46 23.13
CA LEU A 297 15.48 -7.90 24.44
C LEU A 297 16.99 -7.63 24.65
N LEU A 298 17.68 -7.07 23.65
CA LEU A 298 19.10 -6.74 23.70
C LEU A 298 19.39 -5.23 23.84
N SER A 299 18.40 -4.34 23.70
CA SER A 299 18.65 -2.88 23.71
C SER A 299 17.76 -2.05 24.64
N ASP A 300 16.75 -2.63 25.31
CA ASP A 300 15.81 -1.92 26.20
C ASP A 300 15.10 -0.68 25.57
N THR A 301 15.24 -0.51 24.25
CA THR A 301 14.67 0.59 23.47
C THR A 301 13.47 0.08 22.66
N THR A 302 12.37 0.83 22.69
CA THR A 302 11.20 0.54 21.84
C THR A 302 11.44 1.06 20.43
N HIS A 303 11.41 0.19 19.43
CA HIS A 303 11.53 0.58 18.03
C HIS A 303 10.32 0.10 17.22
N HIS A 304 9.91 0.87 16.20
CA HIS A 304 8.92 0.40 15.24
C HIS A 304 9.58 -0.61 14.30
N LEU A 305 8.96 -1.79 14.19
CA LEU A 305 9.52 -2.89 13.41
C LEU A 305 8.94 -2.86 12.00
N VAL A 306 9.80 -2.73 10.99
CA VAL A 306 9.40 -2.96 9.60
C VAL A 306 9.63 -4.43 9.28
N SER A 307 8.55 -5.16 9.02
CA SER A 307 8.59 -6.56 8.60
C SER A 307 8.49 -6.64 7.09
N LEU A 308 9.47 -7.26 6.46
CA LEU A 308 9.50 -7.56 5.03
C LEU A 308 9.48 -9.07 4.83
N ASN A 309 8.54 -9.56 4.01
CA ASN A 309 8.54 -10.95 3.58
C ASN A 309 9.26 -11.04 2.24
N PHE A 310 10.21 -11.96 2.13
CA PHE A 310 11.01 -12.19 0.94
C PHE A 310 10.76 -13.57 0.33
N SER A 311 10.87 -13.66 -1.00
CA SER A 311 10.82 -14.93 -1.74
C SER A 311 12.04 -15.09 -2.66
N LYS A 312 12.43 -16.35 -2.91
CA LYS A 312 13.52 -16.73 -3.83
C LYS A 312 13.11 -16.64 -5.30
N HIS A 313 11.82 -16.52 -5.61
CA HIS A 313 11.34 -16.59 -6.99
C HIS A 313 11.41 -15.23 -7.70
N GLY A 314 12.50 -14.99 -8.42
CA GLY A 314 12.62 -13.90 -9.38
C GLY A 314 12.83 -14.43 -10.80
N THR A 315 11.75 -14.66 -11.56
CA THR A 315 11.84 -14.82 -13.04
C THR A 315 10.53 -14.61 -13.82
N THR A 316 9.34 -14.75 -13.24
CA THR A 316 8.08 -14.65 -14.01
C THR A 316 7.28 -13.38 -13.69
N GLY A 317 7.83 -12.24 -14.08
CA GLY A 317 7.13 -10.95 -14.07
C GLY A 317 6.92 -10.36 -12.68
N ILE A 318 6.92 -9.03 -12.60
CA ILE A 318 6.54 -8.31 -11.38
C ILE A 318 5.01 -8.32 -11.31
N GLN A 319 4.46 -9.48 -11.00
CA GLN A 319 3.05 -9.69 -10.64
C GLN A 319 2.98 -9.91 -9.13
N ARG A 320 1.84 -9.55 -8.52
CA ARG A 320 1.56 -9.72 -7.10
C ARG A 320 1.53 -11.23 -6.80
N SER A 321 2.69 -11.85 -6.60
CA SER A 321 2.75 -13.26 -6.22
C SER A 321 2.27 -13.37 -4.78
N THR A 322 1.04 -13.84 -4.61
CA THR A 322 0.49 -14.28 -3.33
C THR A 322 0.98 -15.68 -2.96
N VAL A 323 1.84 -16.29 -3.78
CA VAL A 323 2.47 -17.58 -3.49
C VAL A 323 3.67 -17.31 -2.59
N ILE A 324 3.46 -17.49 -1.29
CA ILE A 324 4.54 -17.66 -0.33
C ILE A 324 5.15 -19.03 -0.64
N ASP A 325 6.14 -19.05 -1.53
CA ASP A 325 6.96 -20.24 -1.78
C ASP A 325 7.58 -20.72 -0.45
N ASP A 326 7.72 -22.03 -0.26
CA ASP A 326 8.25 -22.63 0.96
C ASP A 326 9.73 -22.28 1.20
N SER A 327 10.36 -21.61 0.23
CA SER A 327 11.69 -21.02 0.28
C SER A 327 11.75 -19.57 0.82
N GLY A 328 10.64 -19.03 1.32
CA GLY A 328 10.53 -17.64 1.80
C GLY A 328 11.35 -17.33 3.07
N ALA A 329 11.79 -16.07 3.19
CA ALA A 329 12.48 -15.54 4.37
C ALA A 329 11.72 -14.35 4.96
N TYR A 330 11.76 -14.21 6.28
CA TYR A 330 11.26 -13.04 7.01
C TYR A 330 12.44 -12.16 7.39
N GLY A 331 12.45 -10.92 6.89
CA GLY A 331 13.44 -9.92 7.27
C GLY A 331 12.82 -8.86 8.16
N TYR A 332 13.44 -8.61 9.30
CA TYR A 332 13.06 -7.53 10.19
C TYR A 332 14.11 -6.42 10.11
N PHE A 333 13.63 -5.19 9.92
CA PHE A 333 14.46 -4.00 9.85
C PHE A 333 14.03 -3.04 10.94
N LEU A 334 15.01 -2.61 11.72
CA LEU A 334 14.84 -1.46 12.59
C LEU A 334 15.13 -0.21 11.78
N ILE A 335 14.31 0.81 11.97
CA ILE A 335 14.64 2.17 11.54
C ILE A 335 15.21 2.85 12.78
N GLY A 336 16.53 2.76 12.94
CA GLY A 336 17.26 3.47 13.98
C GLY A 336 17.63 4.89 13.51
N GLU A 337 17.64 5.84 14.46
CA GLU A 337 18.29 7.13 14.30
C GLU A 337 19.63 7.07 15.04
N GLU A 338 20.68 6.62 14.38
CA GLU A 338 22.04 7.00 14.78
C GLU A 338 22.58 8.00 13.76
N ASP A 339 22.87 9.20 14.24
CA ASP A 339 23.60 10.31 13.61
C ASP A 339 23.70 10.29 12.08
N SER A 340 22.79 11.02 11.41
CA SER A 340 22.91 11.51 10.03
C SER A 340 23.05 10.49 8.88
N LEU A 341 23.09 9.19 9.18
CA LEU A 341 23.09 8.10 8.21
C LEU A 341 21.96 7.13 8.52
N LEU A 342 21.24 6.71 7.48
CA LEU A 342 20.25 5.65 7.58
C LEU A 342 21.01 4.34 7.90
N SER A 343 21.16 4.01 9.19
CA SER A 343 21.68 2.72 9.60
C SER A 343 20.54 1.70 9.48
N LEU A 344 20.35 1.16 8.27
CA LEU A 344 19.60 -0.07 8.09
C LEU A 344 20.48 -1.22 8.60
N SER A 345 20.57 -1.34 9.93
CA SER A 345 21.12 -2.53 10.57
C SER A 345 20.12 -3.66 10.33
N LEU A 346 20.46 -4.52 9.38
CA LEU A 346 19.70 -5.72 9.05
C LEU A 346 19.79 -6.66 10.25
N LEU A 347 18.86 -6.51 11.19
CA LEU A 347 19.04 -7.15 12.48
C LEU A 347 18.87 -8.66 12.35
N TYR A 348 17.90 -9.13 11.55
CA TYR A 348 17.67 -10.55 11.32
C TYR A 348 16.99 -10.80 9.96
N CYS A 349 17.54 -11.74 9.17
CA CYS A 349 16.81 -12.42 8.09
C CYS A 349 16.64 -13.89 8.47
N ILE A 350 15.45 -14.25 8.95
CA ILE A 350 15.11 -15.58 9.48
C ILE A 350 14.43 -16.38 8.36
N LEU A 351 14.98 -17.54 8.01
CA LEU A 351 14.32 -18.50 7.11
C LEU A 351 13.08 -19.08 7.78
N LYS A 352 12.03 -19.35 7.00
CA LYS A 352 10.99 -20.30 7.41
C LYS A 352 11.66 -21.67 7.57
N MET A 353 12.08 -22.03 8.80
CA MET A 353 12.59 -23.37 9.08
C MET A 353 11.44 -24.36 8.90
N SER A 354 11.61 -25.30 7.97
CA SER A 354 10.92 -26.57 8.02
C SER A 354 11.17 -27.20 9.40
N LEU A 355 10.09 -27.65 10.02
CA LEU A 355 10.03 -28.30 11.33
C LEU A 355 11.20 -29.27 11.54
N LEU A 356 12.21 -28.85 12.32
CA LEU A 356 13.21 -29.72 12.93
C LEU A 356 13.41 -29.26 14.39
N PRO A 357 13.63 -30.21 15.31
CA PRO A 357 13.43 -30.01 16.75
C PRO A 357 14.45 -29.02 17.36
N PRO A 358 14.15 -28.45 18.54
CA PRO A 358 14.82 -27.25 19.04
C PRO A 358 16.25 -27.58 19.48
N GLN A 359 17.23 -27.06 18.76
CA GLN A 359 18.59 -26.92 19.26
C GLN A 359 18.92 -25.43 19.35
N LYS A 360 18.81 -24.94 20.59
CA LYS A 360 19.41 -23.74 21.19
C LYS A 360 19.76 -22.59 20.24
N SER A 361 18.80 -21.70 20.00
CA SER A 361 19.08 -20.27 19.82
C SER A 361 18.23 -19.50 20.83
N ARG A 362 18.89 -18.97 21.87
CA ARG A 362 18.26 -18.14 22.92
C ARG A 362 18.28 -16.68 22.46
N THR A 363 17.21 -16.22 21.82
CA THR A 363 16.79 -14.82 21.90
C THR A 363 15.27 -14.80 21.70
N LEU A 364 14.52 -14.68 22.80
CA LEU A 364 13.07 -14.52 22.73
C LEU A 364 12.76 -13.08 22.31
N ILE A 365 11.77 -12.86 21.43
CA ILE A 365 11.18 -11.53 21.20
C ILE A 365 9.89 -11.51 22.01
N LYS A 366 9.70 -10.49 22.85
CA LYS A 366 8.49 -10.33 23.65
C LYS A 366 7.68 -9.17 23.06
N TYR A 367 6.51 -9.48 22.52
CA TYR A 367 5.54 -8.45 22.11
C TYR A 367 4.90 -7.85 23.36
N ILE A 368 4.78 -6.53 23.41
CA ILE A 368 4.02 -5.84 24.46
C ILE A 368 2.75 -5.34 23.81
N ASP A 369 1.62 -5.92 24.19
CA ASP A 369 0.30 -5.36 23.91
C ASP A 369 0.10 -4.19 24.89
N LEU A 370 -0.25 -3.00 24.37
CA LEU A 370 -0.77 -1.87 25.14
C LEU A 370 -2.27 -1.72 24.86
#